data_AF-A0A536SU28-F1
#
_entry.id   AF-A0A536SU28-F1
#
_cell.length_a   1.000
_cell.length_b   1.000
_cell.length_c   1.000
_cell.angle_alpha   90.00
_cell.angle_beta   90.00
_cell.angle_gamma   90.00
#
_symmetry.space_group_name_H-M   'P 1'
#
loop_
_entity.id
_entity.type
_entity.pdbx_description
1 polymer ?
#
loop_
_entity_poly.entity_id
_entity_poly.type
_entity_poly.pdbx_seq_one_letter_code
_entity_poly.pdbx_strand_id
1 'polypeptide(L)'
;MKTDLSRRDFLKTGSALVIAFSLAPDAFGQAKPAPLPGSLNNNRMLDAWLRIDADGTVTIFTGKIELGQGIGTALAQIAADELDVDLKRIKIVY
;
A
#
# COMPACT_ATOMS: atom_id res chain seq x y z
N MET A 1 51.18 -31.25 4.42
CA MET A 1 50.23 -32.34 4.14
C MET A 1 49.11 -31.76 3.30
N LYS A 2 49.01 -32.11 2.01
CA LYS A 2 47.94 -31.63 1.11
C LYS A 2 46.86 -32.71 1.11
N THR A 3 45.75 -32.47 1.79
CA THR A 3 44.59 -33.36 1.73
C THR A 3 43.76 -32.97 0.52
N ASP A 4 43.91 -33.72 -0.57
CA ASP A 4 43.01 -33.61 -1.72
C ASP A 4 41.65 -34.18 -1.33
N LEU A 5 40.81 -33.31 -0.77
CA LEU A 5 39.45 -33.64 -0.36
C LEU A 5 38.63 -33.96 -1.63
N SER A 6 38.36 -35.24 -1.89
CA SER A 6 37.55 -35.62 -3.04
C SER A 6 36.08 -35.26 -2.77
N ARG A 7 35.35 -34.81 -3.80
CA ARG A 7 33.90 -34.49 -3.70
C ARG A 7 33.09 -35.65 -3.10
N ARG A 8 33.52 -36.88 -3.37
CA ARG A 8 32.90 -38.11 -2.90
C ARG A 8 33.12 -38.33 -1.41
N ASP A 9 34.32 -38.05 -0.91
CA ASP A 9 34.62 -38.22 0.51
C ASP A 9 33.91 -37.16 1.33
N PHE A 10 33.84 -35.92 0.85
CA PHE A 10 33.07 -34.83 1.47
C PHE A 10 31.58 -35.16 1.63
N LEU A 11 30.95 -35.76 0.62
CA LEU A 11 29.54 -36.15 0.70
C LEU A 11 29.28 -37.35 1.62
N LYS A 12 30.28 -38.21 1.84
CA LYS A 12 30.16 -39.39 2.71
C LYS A 12 30.30 -39.06 4.19
N THR A 13 31.12 -38.07 4.54
CA THR A 13 31.31 -37.64 5.94
C THR A 13 30.27 -36.63 6.42
N GLY A 14 29.51 -36.00 5.52
CA GLY A 14 28.42 -35.09 5.88
C GLY A 14 27.15 -35.86 6.30
N SER A 15 26.47 -35.40 7.36
CA SER A 15 25.22 -36.00 7.85
C SER A 15 23.94 -35.36 7.28
N ALA A 16 24.00 -34.09 6.85
CA ALA A 16 22.89 -33.39 6.20
C ALA A 16 23.39 -32.20 5.37
N LEU A 17 22.65 -31.85 4.31
CA LEU A 17 22.82 -30.63 3.52
C LEU A 17 21.51 -29.85 3.56
N VAL A 18 21.57 -28.60 4.04
CA VAL A 18 20.42 -27.69 4.04
C VAL A 18 20.66 -26.63 2.97
N ILE A 19 19.73 -26.53 2.02
CA ILE A 19 19.68 -25.47 1.02
C ILE A 19 18.45 -24.62 1.34
N ALA A 20 18.68 -23.33 1.59
CA ALA A 20 17.63 -22.34 1.76
C ALA A 20 17.71 -21.33 0.63
N PHE A 21 16.54 -20.92 0.15
CA PHE A 21 16.39 -19.80 -0.77
C PHE A 21 15.18 -18.99 -0.32
N SER A 22 15.20 -17.69 -0.59
CA SER A 22 14.04 -16.83 -0.43
C SER A 22 13.32 -16.69 -1.76
N LEU A 23 12.00 -16.68 -1.70
CA LEU A 23 11.18 -16.23 -2.82
C LEU A 23 11.12 -14.71 -2.74
N ALA A 24 11.40 -14.04 -3.86
CA ALA A 24 11.06 -12.62 -3.98
C ALA A 24 9.53 -12.46 -3.82
N PRO A 25 9.03 -11.31 -3.31
CA PRO A 25 7.59 -11.08 -3.16
C PRO A 25 6.80 -11.36 -4.46
N ASP A 26 7.40 -11.07 -5.61
CA ASP A 26 6.81 -11.25 -6.94
C ASP A 26 7.02 -12.66 -7.54
N ALA A 27 7.61 -13.61 -6.79
CA ALA A 27 7.93 -14.96 -7.30
C ALA A 27 6.70 -15.88 -7.38
N PHE A 28 5.65 -15.55 -6.65
CA PHE A 28 4.31 -16.04 -6.94
C PHE A 28 3.78 -15.12 -8.04
N GLY A 29 3.44 -15.65 -9.22
CA GLY A 29 3.02 -14.88 -10.41
C GLY A 29 1.72 -14.07 -10.26
N GLN A 30 1.56 -13.37 -9.13
CA GLN A 30 0.60 -12.33 -8.91
C GLN A 30 0.86 -11.24 -9.95
N ALA A 31 -0.19 -10.90 -10.69
CA ALA A 31 -0.13 -9.80 -11.62
C ALA A 31 0.33 -8.56 -10.85
N LYS A 32 1.38 -7.89 -11.36
CA LYS A 32 1.74 -6.57 -10.84
C LYS A 32 0.49 -5.70 -10.90
N PRO A 33 0.11 -5.04 -9.80
CA PRO A 33 -1.04 -4.16 -9.81
C PRO A 33 -0.86 -3.15 -10.93
N ALA A 34 -1.95 -2.87 -11.65
CA ALA A 34 -1.93 -1.89 -12.73
C ALA A 34 -1.37 -0.56 -12.18
N PRO A 35 -0.45 0.09 -12.91
CA PRO A 35 0.09 1.36 -12.49
C PRO A 35 -1.06 2.36 -12.33
N LEU A 36 -1.11 2.99 -11.16
CA LEU A 36 -2.09 4.04 -10.89
C LEU A 36 -1.48 5.41 -11.22
N PRO A 37 -2.30 6.42 -11.54
CA PRO A 37 -1.80 7.76 -11.83
C PRO A 37 -1.11 8.40 -10.62
N GLY A 38 0.03 9.05 -10.86
CA GLY A 38 0.70 9.93 -9.89
C GLY A 38 0.90 9.31 -8.50
N SER A 39 0.48 10.04 -7.47
CA SER A 39 0.66 9.65 -6.06
C SER A 39 -0.04 8.34 -5.71
N LEU A 40 -1.11 7.95 -6.42
CA LEU A 40 -1.81 6.70 -6.17
C LEU A 40 -0.93 5.48 -6.46
N ASN A 41 0.10 5.60 -7.29
CA ASN A 41 1.03 4.50 -7.52
C ASN A 41 1.89 4.19 -6.27
N ASN A 42 2.24 5.24 -5.53
CA ASN A 42 3.08 5.15 -4.34
C ASN A 42 2.26 5.05 -3.05
N ASN A 43 0.99 5.44 -3.09
CA ASN A 43 0.12 5.48 -1.94
C ASN A 43 -1.31 5.03 -2.29
N ARG A 44 -1.54 3.72 -2.24
CA ARG A 44 -2.76 3.07 -2.74
C ARG A 44 -3.94 3.04 -1.75
N MET A 45 -3.76 3.56 -0.53
CA MET A 45 -4.76 3.51 0.54
C MET A 45 -5.74 4.68 0.48
N LEU A 46 -6.29 4.98 -0.70
CA LEU A 46 -7.19 6.12 -0.90
C LEU A 46 -8.46 6.01 -0.04
N ASP A 47 -8.91 4.78 0.18
CA ASP A 47 -10.04 4.41 1.05
C ASP A 47 -9.82 4.75 2.53
N ALA A 48 -8.59 5.02 2.95
CA ALA A 48 -8.29 5.52 4.29
C ALA A 48 -8.61 7.02 4.48
N TRP A 49 -8.77 7.78 3.39
CA TRP A 49 -9.02 9.23 3.44
C TRP A 49 -10.33 9.64 2.81
N LEU A 50 -10.84 8.85 1.85
CA LEU A 50 -12.02 9.20 1.08
C LEU A 50 -12.88 7.96 0.78
N ARG A 51 -14.21 8.12 0.92
CA ARG A 51 -15.19 7.15 0.46
C ARG A 51 -16.27 7.83 -0.38
N ILE A 52 -16.60 7.24 -1.52
CA ILE A 52 -17.75 7.65 -2.34
C ILE A 52 -18.84 6.58 -2.17
N ASP A 53 -19.96 6.98 -1.59
CA ASP A 53 -21.13 6.12 -1.36
C ASP A 53 -21.98 6.01 -2.64
N ALA A 54 -22.83 4.99 -2.72
CA ALA A 54 -23.60 4.69 -3.94
C ALA A 54 -24.61 5.79 -4.32
N ASP A 55 -25.02 6.62 -3.37
CA ASP A 55 -25.88 7.80 -3.61
C ASP A 55 -25.09 9.03 -4.09
N GLY A 56 -23.77 8.91 -4.21
CA GLY A 56 -22.85 9.97 -4.60
C GLY A 56 -22.43 10.89 -3.47
N THR A 57 -22.72 10.55 -2.21
CA THR A 57 -22.14 11.22 -1.04
C THR A 57 -20.64 10.91 -0.94
N VAL A 58 -19.84 11.91 -0.66
CA VAL A 58 -18.38 11.84 -0.56
C VAL A 58 -17.99 12.09 0.89
N THR A 59 -17.49 11.06 1.58
CA THR A 59 -17.01 11.17 2.96
C THR A 59 -15.49 11.32 2.98
N ILE A 60 -15.01 12.41 3.58
CA ILE A 60 -13.59 12.70 3.81
C ILE A 60 -13.25 12.41 5.27
N PHE A 61 -12.22 11.61 5.50
CA PHE A 61 -11.70 11.27 6.83
C PHE A 61 -10.45 12.09 7.12
N THR A 62 -10.44 12.76 8.27
CA THR A 62 -9.30 13.57 8.70
C THR A 62 -8.97 13.31 10.16
N GLY A 63 -7.73 12.97 10.47
CA GLY A 63 -7.26 12.88 11.86
C GLY A 63 -6.89 14.23 12.47
N LYS A 64 -7.34 15.34 11.87
CA LYS A 64 -7.05 16.70 12.35
C LYS A 64 -8.15 17.15 13.28
N ILE A 65 -7.76 17.64 14.45
CA ILE A 65 -8.68 18.25 15.40
C ILE A 65 -9.04 19.65 14.89
N GLU A 66 -10.34 19.94 14.84
CA GLU A 66 -10.84 21.29 14.56
C GLU A 66 -11.23 21.98 15.87
N LEU A 67 -10.66 23.16 16.12
CA LEU A 67 -10.97 24.02 17.28
C LEU A 67 -11.39 25.42 16.83
N GLY A 68 -12.13 25.51 15.71
CA GLY A 68 -12.63 26.76 15.14
C GLY A 68 -11.76 27.39 14.04
N GLN A 69 -10.74 26.68 13.54
CA GLN A 69 -9.91 27.18 12.42
C GLN A 69 -10.59 27.04 11.05
N GLY A 70 -11.68 26.29 10.93
CA GLY A 70 -12.38 26.06 9.67
C GLY A 70 -11.70 25.04 8.74
N ILE A 71 -10.86 24.14 9.29
CA ILE A 71 -10.16 23.11 8.51
C ILE A 71 -11.16 22.19 7.79
N GLY A 72 -12.26 21.79 8.46
CA GLY A 72 -13.29 20.95 7.84
C GLY A 72 -13.93 21.62 6.62
N THR A 73 -14.22 22.91 6.70
CA THR A 73 -14.77 23.69 5.57
C THR A 73 -13.78 23.76 4.41
N ALA A 74 -12.52 24.07 4.68
CA ALA A 74 -11.49 24.14 3.65
C ALA A 74 -11.30 22.78 2.94
N LEU A 75 -11.23 21.68 3.72
CA LEU A 75 -11.14 20.33 3.17
C LEU A 75 -12.36 19.97 2.33
N ALA A 76 -13.57 20.36 2.77
CA ALA A 76 -14.78 20.11 2.02
C ALA A 76 -14.80 20.84 0.66
N GLN A 77 -14.35 22.10 0.63
CA GLN A 77 -14.25 22.89 -0.61
C GLN A 77 -13.22 22.28 -1.57
N ILE A 78 -12.03 21.95 -1.08
CA ILE A 78 -10.98 21.31 -1.89
C ILE A 78 -11.51 19.99 -2.47
N ALA A 79 -12.17 19.15 -1.66
CA ALA A 79 -12.69 17.87 -2.13
C ALA A 79 -13.81 18.05 -3.17
N ALA A 80 -14.71 19.02 -2.98
CA ALA A 80 -15.77 19.32 -3.94
C ALA A 80 -15.21 19.77 -5.29
N ASP A 81 -14.23 20.67 -5.28
CA ASP A 81 -13.61 21.23 -6.48
C ASP A 81 -12.82 20.15 -7.25
N GLU A 82 -12.00 19.34 -6.57
CA GLU A 82 -11.15 18.32 -7.20
C GLU A 82 -11.96 17.11 -7.73
N LEU A 83 -13.11 16.81 -7.10
CA LEU A 83 -13.98 15.72 -7.53
C LEU A 83 -15.12 16.18 -8.46
N ASP A 84 -15.23 17.49 -8.72
CA ASP A 84 -16.28 18.10 -9.53
C ASP A 84 -17.69 17.72 -9.07
N VAL A 85 -17.94 17.86 -7.75
CA VAL A 85 -19.24 17.57 -7.12
C VAL A 85 -19.77 18.77 -6.34
N ASP A 86 -21.10 18.84 -6.19
CA ASP A 86 -21.73 19.85 -5.33
C ASP A 86 -21.21 19.71 -3.88
N LEU A 87 -20.82 20.83 -3.27
CA LEU A 87 -20.32 20.90 -1.89
C LEU A 87 -21.23 20.19 -0.87
N LYS A 88 -22.55 20.20 -1.11
CA LYS A 88 -23.54 19.52 -0.26
C LYS A 88 -23.39 18.00 -0.22
N ARG A 89 -22.66 17.42 -1.18
CA ARG A 89 -22.35 15.99 -1.21
C ARG A 89 -21.15 15.63 -0.33
N ILE A 90 -20.40 16.62 0.17
CA ILE A 90 -19.23 16.36 1.00
C ILE A 90 -19.62 16.24 2.47
N LYS A 91 -19.13 15.18 3.12
CA LYS A 91 -19.23 14.95 4.56
C LYS A 91 -17.83 14.81 5.16
N ILE A 92 -17.56 15.55 6.23
CA ILE A 92 -16.30 15.43 6.98
C ILE A 92 -16.49 14.52 8.19
N VAL A 93 -15.52 13.63 8.43
CA VAL A 93 -15.40 12.80 9.63
C VAL A 93 -14.04 13.08 10.27
N TYR A 94 -14.06 13.40 11.56
CA TYR A 94 -12.91 13.76 12.39
C TYR A 94 -12.46 12.59 13.27
#